data_AF-A0A645BZ83-F1
#
_entry.id   AF-A0A645BZ83-F1
#
_cell.length_a   1.000
_cell.length_b   1.000
_cell.length_c   1.000
_cell.angle_alpha   90.00
_cell.angle_beta   90.00
_cell.angle_gamma   90.00
#
_symmetry.space_group_name_H-M   'P 1'
#
loop_
_entity.id
_entity.type
_entity.pdbx_description
1 polymer ?
#
loop_
_entity_poly.entity_id
_entity_poly.type
_entity_poly.pdbx_seq_one_letter_code
_entity_poly.pdbx_strand_id
1 'polypeptide(L)'
;MIDYVHSTLAGKKEDLLIYRKRLRHRLDDYVANVPPQVRAARIADEHNAHMERPRQYQNGGWIRYVMTTAGPEPLEARRSPIDYEHYLTKQIQPIADSILQPLGEDFTALISSQQELF
;
A
#
# COMPACT_ATOMS: atom_id res chain seq x y z
N MET A 1 -14.91 4.01 -14.46
CA MET A 1 -14.41 3.99 -13.06
C MET A 1 -14.62 2.62 -12.41
N ILE A 2 -15.82 2.04 -12.54
CA ILE A 2 -16.21 0.69 -12.07
C ILE A 2 -15.25 -0.41 -12.57
N ASP A 3 -14.90 -0.41 -13.86
CA ASP A 3 -13.97 -1.38 -14.46
C ASP A 3 -12.54 -1.34 -13.85
N TYR A 4 -12.12 -0.18 -13.33
CA TYR A 4 -10.81 -0.01 -12.72
C TYR A 4 -10.76 -0.66 -11.33
N VAL A 5 -11.83 -0.55 -10.55
CA VAL A 5 -11.96 -1.19 -9.23
C VAL A 5 -12.01 -2.71 -9.40
N HIS A 6 -12.82 -3.22 -10.33
CA HIS A 6 -12.89 -4.65 -10.63
C HIS A 6 -11.57 -5.23 -11.16
N SER A 7 -10.86 -4.52 -12.04
CA SER A 7 -9.55 -4.98 -12.54
C SER A 7 -8.43 -4.90 -11.50
N THR A 8 -8.55 -4.00 -10.52
CA THR A 8 -7.65 -3.92 -9.36
C THR A 8 -7.91 -5.08 -8.39
N LEU A 9 -9.18 -5.41 -8.13
CA LEU A 9 -9.60 -6.55 -7.30
C LEU A 9 -9.30 -7.91 -7.96
N ALA A 10 -9.30 -8.00 -9.28
CA ALA A 10 -8.99 -9.23 -10.02
C ALA A 10 -7.48 -9.56 -10.11
N GLY A 11 -6.61 -8.85 -9.37
CA GLY A 11 -5.17 -9.11 -9.32
C GLY A 11 -4.39 -8.73 -10.59
N LYS A 12 -5.04 -8.18 -11.63
CA LYS A 12 -4.40 -7.82 -12.91
C LYS A 12 -3.63 -6.51 -12.89
N LYS A 13 -3.74 -5.73 -11.80
CA LYS A 13 -3.13 -4.40 -11.64
C LYS A 13 -2.36 -4.25 -10.33
N GLU A 14 -1.92 -5.35 -9.71
CA GLU A 14 -1.17 -5.30 -8.45
C GLU A 14 0.09 -4.42 -8.55
N ASP A 15 0.71 -4.34 -9.73
CA ASP A 15 1.86 -3.45 -9.98
C ASP A 15 1.57 -1.96 -9.75
N LEU A 16 0.32 -1.52 -9.96
CA LEU A 16 -0.10 -0.14 -9.76
C LEU A 16 -0.24 0.22 -8.26
N LEU A 17 -0.31 -0.79 -7.40
CA LEU A 17 -0.47 -0.64 -5.95
C LEU A 17 0.87 -0.55 -5.22
N ILE A 18 1.98 -0.71 -5.94
CA ILE A 18 3.32 -0.71 -5.38
C ILE A 18 3.70 0.72 -4.96
N TYR A 19 3.84 0.92 -3.66
CA TYR A 19 4.51 2.10 -3.13
C TYR A 19 6.01 2.00 -3.33
N ARG A 20 6.63 3.11 -3.76
CA ARG A 20 8.08 3.27 -3.77
C ARG A 20 8.46 4.45 -2.89
N LYS A 21 9.27 4.21 -1.85
CA LYS A 21 9.72 5.25 -0.91
C LYS A 21 11.21 5.14 -0.63
N ARG A 22 11.84 6.29 -0.41
CA ARG A 22 13.25 6.39 0.01
C ARG A 22 13.35 6.42 1.52
N LEU A 23 14.18 5.54 2.08
CA LEU A 23 14.63 5.58 3.46
C LEU A 23 15.75 6.61 3.56
N ARG A 24 15.55 7.63 4.42
CA ARG A 24 16.46 8.78 4.54
C ARG A 24 17.45 8.64 5.70
N HIS A 25 17.14 7.78 6.65
CA HIS A 25 17.95 7.49 7.84
C HIS A 25 18.21 5.99 7.93
N ARG A 26 19.09 5.59 8.85
CA ARG A 26 19.35 4.17 9.11
C ARG A 26 18.10 3.54 9.70
N LEU A 27 17.91 2.24 9.47
CA LEU A 27 16.72 1.55 9.98
C LEU A 27 16.61 1.57 11.52
N ASP A 28 17.76 1.59 12.19
CA ASP A 28 17.85 1.58 13.65
C ASP A 28 17.55 2.96 14.26
N ASP A 29 17.66 4.04 13.48
CA ASP A 29 17.34 5.41 13.95
C ASP A 29 15.82 5.59 14.18
N TYR A 30 14.99 4.70 13.63
CA TYR A 30 13.53 4.75 13.77
C TYR A 30 13.04 3.96 15.00
N VAL A 31 13.06 4.59 16.18
CA VAL A 31 12.71 3.92 17.44
C VAL A 31 11.22 3.96 17.82
N ALA A 32 10.50 5.05 17.51
CA ALA A 32 9.11 5.24 17.98
C ALA A 32 8.08 5.12 16.85
N ASN A 33 7.80 6.23 16.16
CA ASN A 33 6.82 6.28 15.08
C ASN A 33 7.41 5.69 13.80
N VAL A 34 7.40 4.36 13.70
CA VAL A 34 7.98 3.63 12.56
C VAL A 34 7.09 3.79 11.33
N PRO A 35 7.53 4.51 10.29
CA PRO A 35 6.75 4.71 9.08
C PRO A 35 6.50 3.38 8.33
N PRO A 36 5.46 3.30 7.47
CA PRO A 36 5.15 2.07 6.74
C PRO A 36 6.33 1.53 5.93
N GLN A 37 7.07 2.40 5.24
CA GLN A 37 8.25 2.02 4.46
C GLN A 37 9.39 1.44 5.32
N VAL A 38 9.52 1.87 6.58
CA VAL A 38 10.55 1.37 7.50
C VAL A 38 10.15 -0.01 8.02
N ARG A 39 8.86 -0.21 8.35
CA ARG A 39 8.34 -1.54 8.71
C ARG A 39 8.55 -2.55 7.58
N ALA A 40 8.18 -2.19 6.35
CA ALA A 40 8.39 -3.06 5.19
C ALA A 40 9.87 -3.38 4.95
N ALA A 41 10.76 -2.40 5.12
CA ALA A 41 12.19 -2.61 4.97
C ALA A 41 12.80 -3.52 6.06
N ARG A 42 12.29 -3.46 7.31
CA ARG A 42 12.68 -4.40 8.37
C ARG A 42 12.27 -5.83 8.02
N ILE A 43 11.05 -6.03 7.52
CA ILE A 43 10.57 -7.34 7.07
C ILE A 43 11.45 -7.87 5.92
N ALA A 44 11.84 -7.01 4.98
CA ALA A 44 12.72 -7.41 3.88
C ALA A 44 14.12 -7.80 4.35
N ASP A 45 14.73 -7.04 5.27
CA ASP A 45 16.03 -7.38 5.84
C ASP A 45 15.99 -8.66 6.69
N GLU A 46 14.90 -8.87 7.43
CA GLU A 46 14.66 -10.12 8.15
C GLU A 46 14.52 -11.30 7.18
N HIS A 47 13.73 -11.15 6.12
CA HIS A 47 13.59 -12.18 5.08
C HIS A 47 14.93 -12.50 4.40
N ASN A 48 15.74 -11.50 4.08
CA ASN A 48 17.06 -11.71 3.52
C ASN A 48 17.98 -12.46 4.50
N ALA A 49 17.94 -12.12 5.79
CA ALA A 49 18.71 -12.84 6.80
C ALA A 49 18.32 -14.33 6.88
N HIS A 50 17.03 -14.66 6.81
CA HIS A 50 16.55 -16.05 6.78
C HIS A 50 16.99 -16.81 5.52
N MET A 51 17.15 -16.09 4.41
CA MET A 51 17.59 -16.64 3.12
C MET A 51 19.11 -16.59 2.93
N GLU A 52 19.87 -16.29 3.99
CA GLU A 52 21.34 -16.13 3.97
C GLU A 52 21.83 -15.08 2.93
N ARG A 53 20.98 -14.08 2.66
CA ARG A 53 21.27 -12.95 1.77
C ARG A 53 21.69 -11.72 2.56
N PRO A 54 22.51 -10.83 1.97
CA PRO A 54 22.88 -9.58 2.62
C PRO A 54 21.65 -8.70 2.87
N ARG A 55 21.59 -8.10 4.05
CA ARG A 55 20.60 -7.05 4.37
C ARG A 55 20.83 -5.84 3.48
N GLN A 56 19.75 -5.23 3.00
CA GLN A 56 19.77 -4.21 1.96
C GLN A 56 19.49 -2.80 2.50
N TYR A 57 18.78 -2.68 3.62
CA TYR A 57 18.17 -1.39 4.00
C TYR A 57 18.77 -0.72 5.24
N GLN A 58 19.77 -1.34 5.88
CA GLN A 58 20.39 -0.86 7.11
C GLN A 58 20.90 0.59 7.03
N ASN A 59 21.40 1.02 5.87
CA ASN A 59 21.95 2.35 5.63
C ASN A 59 21.07 3.22 4.71
N GLY A 60 19.77 2.95 4.67
CA GLY A 60 18.82 3.62 3.79
C GLY A 60 18.65 2.90 2.45
N GLY A 61 18.08 3.58 1.47
CA GLY A 61 17.81 3.01 0.14
C GLY A 61 16.39 3.23 -0.34
N TRP A 62 16.01 2.57 -1.44
CA TRP A 62 14.66 2.59 -1.98
C TRP A 62 13.96 1.28 -1.71
N ILE A 63 12.84 1.34 -1.00
CA ILE A 63 12.00 0.17 -0.72
C ILE A 63 10.74 0.23 -1.59
N ARG A 64 10.36 -0.94 -2.09
CA ARG A 64 9.08 -1.18 -2.77
C ARG A 64 8.21 -2.05 -1.87
N TYR A 65 7.00 -1.61 -1.60
CA TYR A 65 6.09 -2.31 -0.69
C TYR A 65 4.64 -2.09 -1.09
N VAL A 66 3.75 -2.94 -0.59
CA VAL A 66 2.30 -2.81 -0.72
C VAL A 66 1.66 -2.73 0.66
N MET A 67 0.48 -2.13 0.74
CA MET A 67 -0.33 -2.17 1.96
C MET A 67 -1.19 -3.41 1.90
N THR A 68 -1.04 -4.25 2.92
CA THR A 68 -1.77 -5.50 3.09
C THR A 68 -2.67 -5.41 4.31
N THR A 69 -3.55 -6.38 4.46
CA THR A 69 -4.43 -6.51 5.65
C THR A 69 -3.66 -6.65 6.97
N ALA A 70 -2.40 -7.12 6.92
CA ALA A 70 -1.51 -7.18 8.08
C ALA A 70 -0.58 -5.95 8.21
N GLY A 71 -0.73 -4.95 7.34
CA GLY A 71 0.10 -3.76 7.27
C GLY A 71 1.04 -3.73 6.07
N PRO A 72 2.08 -2.88 6.08
CA PRO A 72 2.98 -2.71 4.93
C PRO A 72 3.94 -3.89 4.78
N GLU A 73 3.92 -4.56 3.63
CA GLU A 73 4.79 -5.70 3.33
C GLU A 73 5.65 -5.43 2.09
N PRO A 74 6.95 -5.81 2.10
CA PRO A 74 7.82 -5.67 0.95
C PRO A 74 7.43 -6.69 -0.13
N LEU A 75 7.72 -6.37 -1.41
CA LEU A 75 7.34 -7.25 -2.52
C LEU A 75 8.01 -8.63 -2.45
N GLU A 76 9.24 -8.69 -1.95
CA GLU A 76 10.02 -9.92 -1.84
C GLU A 76 9.56 -10.88 -0.73
N ALA A 77 8.75 -10.40 0.22
CA ALA A 77 8.31 -11.18 1.37
C ALA A 77 6.83 -10.92 1.72
N ARG A 78 6.00 -10.64 0.69
CA ARG A 78 4.56 -10.48 0.85
C ARG A 78 3.93 -11.83 1.22
N ARG A 79 3.12 -11.83 2.28
CA ARG A 79 2.40 -13.01 2.81
C ARG A 79 0.91 -12.76 2.90
N SER A 80 0.51 -11.53 3.14
CA SER A 80 -0.88 -11.16 3.41
C SER A 80 -1.58 -10.64 2.15
N PRO A 81 -2.91 -10.80 2.03
CA PRO A 81 -3.66 -10.24 0.92
C PRO A 81 -3.61 -8.71 0.96
N ILE A 82 -3.62 -8.09 -0.22
CA ILE A 82 -3.60 -6.63 -0.38
C ILE A 82 -4.85 -6.04 0.28
N ASP A 83 -4.65 -4.95 1.02
CA ASP A 83 -5.74 -4.18 1.62
C ASP A 83 -6.28 -3.20 0.58
N TYR A 84 -7.23 -3.64 -0.24
CA TYR A 84 -7.84 -2.82 -1.28
C TYR A 84 -8.62 -1.61 -0.72
N GLU A 85 -9.18 -1.73 0.48
CA GLU A 85 -9.89 -0.65 1.15
C GLU A 85 -8.94 0.53 1.42
N HIS A 86 -7.72 0.24 1.91
CA HIS A 86 -6.70 1.26 2.08
C HIS A 86 -6.44 2.04 0.77
N TYR A 87 -6.34 1.37 -0.38
CA TYR A 87 -6.10 2.04 -1.66
C TYR A 87 -7.32 2.84 -2.14
N LEU A 88 -8.52 2.30 -1.94
CA LEU A 88 -9.77 2.99 -2.26
C LEU A 88 -9.85 4.31 -1.47
N THR A 89 -9.68 4.27 -0.16
CA THR A 89 -9.79 5.45 0.71
C THR A 89 -8.61 6.41 0.60
N LYS A 90 -7.38 5.91 0.41
CA LYS A 90 -6.17 6.77 0.43
C LYS A 90 -5.73 7.27 -0.94
N GLN A 91 -6.14 6.63 -2.03
CA GLN A 91 -5.73 7.05 -3.38
C GLN A 91 -6.92 7.44 -4.25
N ILE A 92 -7.98 6.63 -4.30
CA ILE A 92 -9.09 6.86 -5.23
C ILE A 92 -10.05 7.92 -4.68
N GLN A 93 -10.47 7.79 -3.43
CA GLN A 93 -11.43 8.68 -2.81
C GLN A 93 -11.00 10.17 -2.85
N PRO A 94 -9.77 10.56 -2.48
CA PRO A 94 -9.39 11.98 -2.53
C PRO A 94 -9.43 12.56 -3.95
N ILE A 95 -9.11 11.75 -4.95
CA ILE A 95 -9.19 12.14 -6.36
C ILE A 95 -10.65 12.27 -6.78
N ALA A 96 -11.50 11.30 -6.43
CA ALA A 96 -12.93 11.34 -6.72
C ALA A 96 -13.61 12.53 -6.03
N ASP A 97 -13.37 12.73 -4.74
CA ASP A 97 -13.91 13.84 -3.95
C ASP A 97 -13.51 15.20 -4.55
N SER A 98 -12.28 15.36 -5.04
CA SER A 98 -11.85 16.60 -5.69
C SER A 98 -12.62 16.92 -6.99
N ILE A 99 -13.23 15.92 -7.61
CA ILE A 99 -14.04 16.07 -8.83
C ILE A 99 -15.53 16.20 -8.46
N LEU A 100 -16.00 15.44 -7.46
CA LEU A 100 -17.41 15.30 -7.10
C LEU A 100 -17.92 16.39 -6.15
N GLN A 101 -17.10 16.85 -5.20
CA GLN A 101 -17.51 17.87 -4.22
C GLN A 101 -17.99 19.18 -4.88
N PRO A 102 -17.34 19.70 -5.95
CA PRO A 102 -17.85 20.87 -6.68
C PRO A 102 -19.21 20.63 -7.35
N LEU A 103 -19.58 19.37 -7.62
CA LEU A 103 -20.84 18.97 -8.23
C LEU A 103 -21.92 18.66 -7.18
N GLY A 104 -21.58 18.73 -5.88
CA GLY A 104 -22.49 18.37 -4.79
C GLY A 104 -22.68 16.86 -4.61
N GLU A 105 -21.84 16.03 -5.23
CA GLU A 105 -21.87 14.58 -5.11
C GLU A 105 -20.85 14.07 -4.08
N ASP A 106 -21.14 12.91 -3.49
CA ASP A 106 -20.27 12.25 -2.50
C ASP A 106 -19.83 10.87 -2.98
N PHE A 107 -18.52 10.62 -2.95
CA PHE A 107 -17.95 9.35 -3.40
C PHE A 107 -18.42 8.16 -2.56
N THR A 108 -18.62 8.36 -1.26
CA THR A 108 -19.07 7.30 -0.33
C THR A 108 -20.49 6.86 -0.70
N ALA A 109 -21.37 7.80 -1.06
CA ALA A 109 -22.73 7.50 -1.53
C ALA A 109 -22.74 6.70 -2.85
N LEU A 110 -21.79 6.95 -3.75
CA LEU A 110 -21.65 6.24 -5.02
C LEU A 110 -21.12 4.80 -4.86
N ILE A 111 -20.30 4.55 -3.83
CA ILE A 111 -19.75 3.23 -3.53
C ILE A 111 -20.72 2.39 -2.68
N SER A 112 -21.43 3.02 -1.72
CA SER A 112 -22.37 2.31 -0.84
C SER A 112 -23.61 1.81 -1.58
N SER A 113 -24.14 2.58 -2.53
CA SER A 113 -25.24 2.17 -3.41
C SER A 113 -24.88 0.98 -4.32
N GLN A 114 -23.59 0.73 -4.55
CA GLN A 114 -23.10 -0.44 -5.29
C GLN A 114 -22.92 -1.69 -4.41
N GLN A 115 -22.81 -1.55 -3.08
CA GLN A 115 -22.68 -2.69 -2.15
C GLN A 115 -24.03 -3.38 -1.88
N GLU A 116 -25.16 -2.69 -1.99
CA GLU A 116 -26.51 -3.30 -1.84
C GLU A 116 -26.94 -4.17 -3.03
N LEU A 117 -26.17 -4.19 -4.12
CA LEU A 117 -26.51 -4.95 -5.34
C LEU A 117 -25.75 -6.29 -5.47
N PHE A 118 -25.09 -6.77 -4.41
CA PHE A 118 -24.37 -8.04 -4.38
C PHE A 118 -24.82 -8.95 -3.23
#